data_AF-A0A6I9XE33-F1
#
_entry.id   AF-A0A6I9XE33-F1
#
_cell.length_a   1.000
_cell.length_b   1.000
_cell.length_c   1.000
_cell.angle_alpha   90.00
_cell.angle_beta   90.00
_cell.angle_gamma   90.00
#
_symmetry.space_group_name_H-M   'P 1'
#
loop_
_entity.id
_entity.type
_entity.pdbx_description
1 polymer ?
#
loop_
_entity_poly.entity_id
_entity_poly.type
_entity_poly.pdbx_seq_one_letter_code
_entity_poly.pdbx_strand_id
1 'polypeptide(L)'
;MTLEQKQQQQIERQLKCLAFQNPGPLLADFNPETREQQKKVCMSMINQDCFNTTKKTVKKYDKHGHLISNKADLCDCLEKNCLGCFYPCPKCNSTKCGAECRCNRKWVYEQIQVEAGQTIRFPFRNN
;
A
#
# COMPACT_ATOMS: atom_id res chain seq x y z
N MET A 1 -20.04 51.73 5.19
CA MET A 1 -18.68 52.04 4.70
C MET A 1 -18.77 52.45 3.25
N THR A 2 -18.19 53.60 2.91
CA THR A 2 -18.14 54.11 1.53
C THR A 2 -17.20 53.25 0.68
N LEU A 3 -17.36 53.30 -0.65
CA LEU A 3 -16.52 52.53 -1.58
C LEU A 3 -15.02 52.86 -1.42
N GLU A 4 -14.73 54.13 -1.18
CA GLU A 4 -13.38 54.65 -0.93
C GLU A 4 -12.76 54.04 0.34
N GLN A 5 -13.53 53.92 1.43
CA GLN A 5 -13.07 53.29 2.67
C GLN A 5 -12.71 51.81 2.48
N LYS A 6 -13.46 51.09 1.62
CA LYS A 6 -13.13 49.70 1.27
C LYS A 6 -11.84 49.61 0.46
N GLN A 7 -11.65 50.53 -0.49
CA GLN A 7 -10.46 50.60 -1.31
C GLN A 7 -9.21 50.92 -0.47
N GLN A 8 -9.34 51.87 0.47
CA GLN A 8 -8.28 52.24 1.41
C GLN A 8 -7.85 51.04 2.27
N GLN A 9 -8.82 50.29 2.83
CA GLN A 9 -8.53 49.09 3.62
C GLN A 9 -7.90 47.97 2.79
N GLN A 10 -8.28 47.84 1.51
CA GLN A 10 -7.68 46.87 0.61
C GLN A 10 -6.22 47.22 0.31
N ILE A 11 -5.92 48.50 0.07
CA ILE A 11 -4.57 49.01 -0.16
C ILE A 11 -3.70 48.81 1.08
N GLU A 12 -4.19 49.14 2.28
CA GLU A 12 -3.46 48.91 3.54
C GLU A 12 -3.13 47.43 3.76
N ARG A 13 -4.07 46.52 3.47
CA ARG A 13 -3.82 45.08 3.56
C ARG A 13 -2.73 44.64 2.59
N GLN A 14 -2.77 45.13 1.35
CA GLN A 14 -1.74 44.82 0.35
C GLN A 14 -0.37 45.37 0.76
N LEU A 15 -0.30 46.62 1.22
CA LEU A 15 0.93 47.22 1.74
C LEU A 15 1.50 46.44 2.92
N LYS A 16 0.64 45.92 3.81
CA LYS A 16 1.05 45.08 4.94
C LYS A 16 1.63 43.73 4.51
N CYS A 17 1.13 43.15 3.41
CA CYS A 17 1.68 41.92 2.84
C CYS A 17 2.99 42.14 2.07
N LEU A 18 3.21 43.35 1.55
CA LEU A 18 4.44 43.75 0.86
C LEU A 18 5.52 44.25 1.84
N ALA A 19 5.14 44.63 3.06
CA ALA A 19 6.07 45.07 4.08
C ALA A 19 7.03 43.93 4.44
N PHE A 20 8.33 44.19 4.25
CA PHE A 20 9.39 43.29 4.71
C PHE A 20 9.31 43.16 6.23
N GLN A 21 8.81 42.02 6.71
CA GLN A 21 8.94 41.65 8.11
C GLN A 21 10.34 41.07 8.28
N ASN A 22 11.23 41.89 8.84
CA ASN A 22 12.55 41.41 9.26
C ASN A 22 12.31 40.24 10.25
N PRO A 23 12.72 39.00 9.92
CA PRO A 23 12.47 37.82 10.76
C PRO A 23 13.16 37.89 12.12
N GLY A 24 13.91 38.97 12.40
CA GLY A 24 14.60 39.15 13.66
C GLY A 24 15.67 38.08 13.88
N PRO A 25 16.10 37.86 15.13
CA PRO A 25 17.15 36.91 15.47
C PRO A 25 16.78 35.44 15.22
N LEU A 26 15.61 35.14 14.65
CA LEU A 26 15.23 33.77 14.28
C LEU A 26 16.24 33.11 13.32
N LEU A 27 17.05 33.91 12.62
CA LEU A 27 18.19 33.47 11.83
C LEU A 27 19.56 33.61 12.53
N ALA A 28 19.63 34.26 13.69
CA ALA A 28 20.87 34.42 14.44
C ALA A 28 21.41 33.06 14.92
N ASP A 29 20.50 32.15 15.27
CA ASP A 29 20.83 30.78 15.70
C ASP A 29 20.70 29.77 14.55
N PHE A 30 20.70 30.22 13.28
CA PHE A 30 20.64 29.33 12.13
C PHE A 30 21.93 28.49 12.05
N ASN A 31 21.86 27.27 12.57
CA ASN A 31 22.91 26.28 12.44
C ASN A 31 22.47 25.16 11.46
N PRO A 32 23.11 25.09 10.27
CA PRO A 32 22.81 24.08 9.24
C PRO A 32 22.92 22.64 9.75
N GLU A 33 23.90 22.37 10.63
CA GLU A 33 24.16 21.03 11.15
C GLU A 33 23.02 20.55 12.05
N THR A 34 22.56 21.39 12.97
CA THR A 34 21.40 21.07 13.83
C THR A 34 20.13 20.81 13.01
N ARG A 35 19.92 21.56 11.93
CA ARG A 35 18.77 21.36 11.04
C ARG A 35 18.86 20.04 10.28
N GLU A 36 20.07 19.68 9.82
CA GLU A 36 20.31 18.40 9.16
C GLU A 36 20.15 17.22 10.12
N GLN A 37 20.63 17.36 11.36
CA GLN A 37 20.43 16.37 12.42
C GLN A 37 18.95 16.20 12.76
N GLN A 38 18.20 17.29 12.95
CA GLN A 38 16.75 17.23 13.19
C GLN A 38 15.99 16.60 12.02
N LYS A 39 16.40 16.91 10.78
CA LYS A 39 15.84 16.26 9.58
C LYS A 39 16.10 14.76 9.59
N LYS A 40 17.32 14.32 9.93
CA LYS A 40 17.68 12.90 10.04
C LYS A 40 16.86 12.19 11.14
N VAL A 41 16.66 12.82 12.29
CA VAL A 41 15.83 12.30 13.39
C VAL A 41 14.35 12.20 13.00
N CYS A 42 13.79 13.25 12.38
CA CYS A 42 12.41 13.21 11.90
C CYS A 42 12.21 12.12 10.83
N MET A 43 13.16 12.00 9.90
CA MET A 43 13.13 10.94 8.89
C MET A 43 13.28 9.53 9.49
N SER A 44 14.05 9.34 10.57
CA SER A 44 14.16 8.03 11.23
C SER A 44 12.86 7.63 11.94
N MET A 45 12.15 8.58 12.56
CA MET A 45 10.84 8.36 13.17
C MET A 45 9.78 7.99 12.12
N ILE A 46 9.73 8.72 11.00
CA ILE A 46 8.81 8.43 9.89
C ILE A 46 9.10 7.06 9.27
N ASN A 47 10.38 6.70 9.14
CA ASN A 47 10.78 5.36 8.71
C ASN A 47 10.25 4.29 9.69
N GLN A 48 10.42 4.49 11.00
CA GLN A 48 9.93 3.56 12.01
C GLN A 48 8.41 3.33 11.91
N ASP A 49 7.64 4.38 11.64
CA ASP A 49 6.17 4.28 11.50
C ASP A 49 5.73 3.71 10.15
N CYS A 50 6.44 3.99 9.05
CA CYS A 50 6.07 3.49 7.72
C CYS A 50 6.49 2.03 7.48
N PHE A 51 7.56 1.55 8.14
CA PHE A 51 7.97 0.15 8.13
C PHE A 51 7.07 -0.75 8.99
N ASN A 52 6.41 -0.19 10.01
CA ASN A 52 5.50 -0.94 10.88
C ASN A 52 4.04 -0.95 10.38
N THR A 53 3.64 0.02 9.55
CA THR A 53 2.23 0.19 9.11
C THR A 53 1.95 -0.14 7.66
N THR A 54 2.96 -0.38 6.82
CA THR A 54 2.71 -1.09 5.57
C THR A 54 2.41 -2.54 5.91
N LYS A 55 1.12 -2.87 6.09
CA LYS A 55 0.60 -4.23 5.90
C LYS A 55 0.98 -4.65 4.49
N LYS A 56 2.24 -5.04 4.27
CA LYS A 56 2.70 -5.66 3.02
C LYS A 56 1.75 -6.83 2.86
N THR A 57 0.83 -6.72 1.90
CA THR A 57 -0.10 -7.78 1.53
C THR A 57 0.73 -9.05 1.38
N VAL A 58 0.67 -9.92 2.39
CA VAL A 58 1.55 -11.08 2.48
C VAL A 58 1.16 -11.99 1.32
N LYS A 59 2.14 -12.38 0.51
CA LYS A 59 1.90 -13.35 -0.55
C LYS A 59 1.24 -14.59 0.06
N LYS A 60 0.23 -15.14 -0.61
CA LYS A 60 -0.41 -16.38 -0.20
C LYS A 60 0.28 -17.59 -0.83
N TYR A 61 0.89 -17.39 -2.00
CA TYR A 61 1.64 -18.40 -2.72
C TYR A 61 3.11 -18.03 -2.88
N ASP A 62 3.98 -19.04 -2.91
CA ASP A 62 5.40 -18.90 -3.16
C ASP A 62 5.73 -18.83 -4.66
N LYS A 63 7.02 -18.83 -4.99
CA LYS A 63 7.50 -18.74 -6.39
C LYS A 63 7.12 -19.94 -7.25
N HIS A 64 6.79 -21.09 -6.67
CA HIS A 64 6.39 -22.31 -7.36
C HIS A 64 4.86 -22.44 -7.46
N GLY A 65 4.11 -21.56 -6.81
CA GLY A 65 2.64 -21.62 -6.78
C GLY A 65 2.12 -22.52 -5.65
N HIS A 66 2.92 -22.80 -4.62
CA HIS A 66 2.47 -23.50 -3.41
C HIS A 66 2.06 -22.51 -2.34
N LEU A 67 1.08 -22.88 -1.52
CA LEU A 67 0.62 -22.07 -0.40
C LEU A 67 1.76 -21.84 0.60
N ILE A 68 1.94 -20.60 1.05
CA ILE A 68 3.02 -20.25 1.97
C ILE A 68 2.76 -20.82 3.38
N SER A 69 1.50 -20.89 3.80
CA SER A 69 1.10 -21.31 5.15
C SER A 69 1.43 -22.77 5.46
N ASN A 70 1.29 -23.67 4.48
CA ASN A 70 1.43 -25.11 4.70
C ASN A 70 2.16 -25.84 3.55
N LYS A 71 2.72 -25.10 2.59
CA LYS A 71 3.43 -25.63 1.41
C LYS A 71 2.59 -26.50 0.48
N ALA A 72 1.26 -26.50 0.61
CA ALA A 72 0.39 -27.32 -0.24
C ALA A 72 0.29 -26.73 -1.67
N ASP A 73 0.36 -27.59 -2.68
CA ASP A 73 0.07 -27.24 -4.08
C ASP A 73 -1.45 -27.24 -4.34
N LEU A 74 -2.17 -26.33 -3.69
CA LEU A 74 -3.63 -26.22 -3.83
C LEU A 74 -4.00 -25.54 -5.15
N CYS A 75 -4.87 -26.21 -5.90
CA CYS A 75 -5.45 -25.69 -7.14
C CYS A 75 -6.49 -24.60 -6.87
N ASP A 76 -6.70 -23.67 -7.81
CA ASP A 76 -7.70 -22.61 -7.63
C ASP A 76 -9.13 -23.12 -7.60
N CYS A 77 -9.41 -24.31 -8.14
CA CYS A 77 -10.71 -24.97 -8.01
C CYS A 77 -10.97 -25.55 -6.61
N LEU A 78 -10.01 -25.38 -5.67
CA LEU A 78 -10.06 -25.85 -4.27
C LEU A 78 -10.12 -27.37 -4.09
N GLU A 79 -10.11 -28.14 -5.19
CA GLU A 79 -10.05 -29.60 -5.19
C GLU A 79 -8.60 -30.09 -4.98
N LYS A 80 -8.41 -31.01 -4.03
CA LYS A 80 -7.09 -31.52 -3.65
C LYS A 80 -6.49 -32.42 -4.74
N ASN A 81 -7.35 -33.21 -5.38
CA ASN A 81 -6.97 -34.17 -6.41
C ASN A 81 -7.18 -33.62 -7.82
N CYS A 82 -7.16 -32.29 -7.99
CA CYS A 82 -7.32 -31.69 -9.31
C CYS A 82 -6.20 -32.13 -10.27
N LEU A 83 -6.63 -32.77 -11.37
CA LEU A 83 -5.76 -33.22 -12.47
C LEU A 83 -5.18 -32.06 -13.30
N GLY A 84 -5.80 -30.87 -13.20
CA GLY A 84 -5.42 -29.69 -13.95
C GLY A 84 -6.31 -29.41 -15.17
N CYS A 85 -6.09 -28.28 -15.81
CA CYS A 85 -6.73 -27.85 -17.04
C CYS A 85 -5.87 -28.18 -18.26
N PHE A 86 -6.52 -28.23 -19.43
CA PHE A 86 -5.84 -28.47 -20.71
C PHE A 86 -4.87 -27.35 -21.12
N TYR A 87 -5.16 -26.10 -20.70
CA TYR A 87 -4.34 -24.94 -21.02
C TYR A 87 -3.40 -24.62 -19.84
N PRO A 88 -2.09 -24.91 -19.95
CA PRO A 88 -1.14 -24.64 -18.89
C PRO A 88 -0.92 -23.13 -18.73
N CYS A 89 -0.52 -22.72 -17.52
CA CYS A 89 -0.22 -21.33 -17.24
C CYS A 89 0.93 -20.82 -18.14
N PRO A 90 0.76 -19.72 -18.90
CA PRO A 90 1.80 -19.22 -19.81
C PRO A 90 3.04 -18.67 -19.08
N LYS A 91 2.98 -18.46 -17.76
CA LYS A 91 4.11 -17.93 -16.96
C LYS A 91 4.97 -19.01 -16.31
N CYS A 92 4.36 -20.13 -15.89
CA CYS A 92 5.05 -21.16 -15.12
C CYS A 92 4.79 -22.60 -15.60
N ASN A 93 4.02 -22.77 -16.67
CA ASN A 93 3.65 -24.04 -17.29
C ASN A 93 2.88 -25.01 -16.36
N SER A 94 2.46 -24.57 -15.17
CA SER A 94 1.58 -25.36 -14.29
C SER A 94 0.24 -25.60 -14.96
N THR A 95 -0.27 -26.83 -14.89
CA THR A 95 -1.62 -27.19 -15.37
C THR A 95 -2.71 -26.92 -14.34
N LYS A 96 -2.38 -26.43 -13.13
CA LYS A 96 -3.41 -26.13 -12.13
C LYS A 96 -4.31 -25.00 -12.61
N CYS A 97 -5.60 -25.12 -12.29
CA CYS A 97 -6.62 -24.13 -12.62
C CYS A 97 -6.25 -22.76 -12.08
N GLY A 98 -6.68 -21.71 -12.80
CA GLY A 98 -6.58 -20.32 -12.38
C GLY A 98 -6.67 -19.36 -13.56
N ALA A 99 -7.30 -18.21 -13.35
CA ALA A 99 -7.32 -17.13 -14.34
C ALA A 99 -5.98 -16.38 -14.38
N GLU A 100 -5.27 -16.36 -13.25
CA GLU A 100 -3.95 -15.76 -13.10
C GLU A 100 -2.95 -16.79 -12.59
N CYS A 101 -1.67 -16.56 -12.88
CA CYS A 101 -0.60 -17.41 -12.35
C CYS A 101 -0.60 -17.42 -10.82
N ARG A 102 -0.54 -18.61 -10.23
CA ARG A 102 -0.47 -18.79 -8.77
C ARG A 102 0.88 -18.36 -8.17
N CYS A 103 1.96 -18.36 -8.96
CA CYS A 103 3.30 -18.00 -8.46
C CYS A 103 3.31 -16.58 -7.88
N ASN A 104 3.77 -16.45 -6.63
CA ASN A 104 3.88 -15.19 -5.88
C ASN A 104 2.55 -14.43 -5.65
N ARG A 105 1.41 -15.09 -5.87
CA ARG A 105 0.10 -14.47 -5.76
C ARG A 105 -0.25 -14.13 -4.32
N LYS A 106 -1.01 -13.05 -4.13
CA LYS A 106 -1.35 -12.46 -2.81
C LYS A 106 -2.74 -12.85 -2.28
N TRP A 107 -3.48 -13.66 -3.02
CA TRP A 107 -4.86 -14.03 -2.70
C TRP A 107 -5.11 -15.51 -3.00
N VAL A 108 -6.15 -16.06 -2.38
CA VAL A 108 -6.70 -17.41 -2.57
C VAL A 108 -8.21 -17.29 -2.75
N TYR A 109 -8.85 -18.22 -3.44
CA TYR A 109 -10.30 -18.35 -3.35
C TYR A 109 -10.68 -18.89 -1.97
N GLU A 110 -11.61 -18.23 -1.29
CA GLU A 110 -12.14 -18.72 -0.01
C GLU A 110 -13.24 -19.75 -0.21
N GLN A 111 -14.07 -19.53 -1.23
CA GLN A 111 -15.14 -20.43 -1.64
C GLN A 111 -15.49 -20.24 -3.12
N ILE A 112 -16.06 -21.28 -3.71
CA ILE A 112 -16.57 -21.30 -5.08
C ILE A 112 -17.99 -21.82 -5.02
N GLN A 113 -18.94 -21.05 -5.53
CA GLN A 113 -20.31 -21.51 -5.73
C GLN A 113 -20.46 -21.97 -7.18
N VAL A 114 -20.87 -23.22 -7.36
CA VAL A 114 -21.16 -23.77 -8.69
C VAL A 114 -22.63 -23.56 -9.02
N GLU A 115 -22.99 -23.63 -10.31
CA GLU A 115 -24.35 -23.42 -10.79
C GLU A 115 -25.37 -24.37 -10.16
N ALA A 116 -24.95 -25.61 -9.85
CA ALA A 116 -25.77 -26.59 -9.13
C ALA A 116 -26.04 -26.25 -7.65
N GLY A 117 -25.63 -25.07 -7.17
CA GLY A 117 -25.83 -24.60 -5.81
C GLY A 117 -24.83 -25.14 -4.77
N GLN A 118 -23.94 -26.05 -5.17
CA GLN A 118 -22.88 -26.56 -4.28
C GLN A 118 -21.83 -25.48 -4.00
N THR A 119 -21.33 -25.42 -2.77
CA THR A 119 -20.22 -24.54 -2.38
C THR A 119 -18.99 -25.37 -2.04
N ILE A 120 -17.91 -25.17 -2.81
CA ILE A 120 -16.58 -25.73 -2.51
C ILE A 120 -15.84 -24.69 -1.67
N ARG A 121 -15.35 -25.06 -0.50
CA ARG A 121 -14.67 -24.14 0.43
C ARG A 121 -13.18 -24.43 0.51
N PHE A 122 -12.42 -23.40 0.88
CA PHE A 122 -10.99 -23.51 1.10
C PHE A 122 -10.71 -24.60 2.16
N PRO A 123 -9.86 -25.61 1.86
CA PRO A 123 -9.78 -26.83 2.65
C PRO A 123 -8.89 -26.71 3.90
N PHE A 124 -8.24 -25.57 4.13
CA PHE A 124 -7.38 -25.35 5.29
C PHE A 124 -8.00 -24.32 6.22
N ARG A 125 -8.03 -24.61 7.53
CA ARG A 125 -8.51 -23.64 8.52
C ARG A 125 -7.49 -22.51 8.65
N ASN A 126 -7.96 -21.26 8.70
CA ASN A 126 -7.15 -20.16 9.18
C ASN A 126 -6.96 -20.40 10.69
N ASN A 127 -5.72 -20.63 11.13
CA ASN A 127 -5.36 -20.58 12.55
C ASN A 127 -5.35 -19.12 13.01
#